data_AF-A0A1B6J2F0-F1
#
_entry.id   AF-A0A1B6J2F0-F1
#
_cell.length_a   1.000
_cell.length_b   1.000
_cell.length_c   1.000
_cell.angle_alpha   90.00
_cell.angle_beta   90.00
_cell.angle_gamma   90.00
#
_symmetry.space_group_name_H-M   'P 1'
#
loop_
_entity.id
_entity.type
_entity.pdbx_description
1 polymer ?
#
loop_
_entity_poly.entity_id
_entity_poly.type
_entity_poly.pdbx_seq_one_letter_code
_entity_poly.pdbx_strand_id
1 'polypeptide(L)'
;EEPKEIFGQPIDPALRKFHGSDITRIRILMKYGGIFLDNDCYVIKSLNSFRKYEMTLNWDQDQYLGTQVLLAHKDARFLKLWLDSYRGAYRGDLWYYNAGERPTTEILWRRPDLIHRVKVQFGVDTHWIEQVFQESWTGWRRLHVLHLLIHHQYLLANLTAKATFPVQFNEHNIAYYP
;
A
#
# COMPACT_ATOMS: atom_id res chain seq x y z
N GLU A 1 12.82 18.61 3.83
CA GLU A 1 13.57 18.11 2.67
C GLU A 1 13.30 16.62 2.49
N GLU A 2 13.31 16.11 1.25
CA GLU A 2 13.15 14.68 0.99
C GLU A 2 14.41 13.90 1.41
N PRO A 3 14.28 12.66 1.95
CA PRO A 3 15.43 11.90 2.41
C PRO A 3 16.33 11.50 1.24
N LYS A 4 17.66 11.61 1.41
CA LYS A 4 18.64 11.18 0.40
C LYS A 4 19.18 9.77 0.66
N GLU A 5 19.02 9.29 1.88
CA GLU A 5 19.49 7.99 2.34
C GLU A 5 18.51 7.37 3.34
N ILE A 6 18.54 6.05 3.46
CA ILE A 6 17.90 5.28 4.52
C ILE A 6 19.02 4.53 5.26
N PHE A 7 19.21 4.84 6.54
CA PHE A 7 20.25 4.22 7.38
C PHE A 7 21.67 4.27 6.77
N GLY A 8 22.05 5.41 6.18
CA GLY A 8 23.36 5.60 5.53
C GLY A 8 23.47 4.98 4.14
N GLN A 9 22.40 4.39 3.61
CA GLN A 9 22.38 3.76 2.28
C GLN A 9 21.63 4.68 1.29
N PRO A 10 22.21 4.99 0.12
CA PRO A 10 21.64 5.97 -0.82
C PRO A 10 20.31 5.49 -1.41
N ILE A 11 19.41 6.43 -1.66
CA ILE A 11 18.12 6.16 -2.31
C ILE A 11 18.20 6.55 -3.79
N ASP A 12 17.65 5.72 -4.68
CA ASP A 12 17.45 6.11 -6.08
C ASP A 12 16.57 7.37 -6.14
N PRO A 13 17.03 8.46 -6.79
CA PRO A 13 16.24 9.68 -6.96
C PRO A 13 14.83 9.47 -7.51
N ALA A 14 14.63 8.51 -8.42
CA ALA A 14 13.34 8.19 -9.02
C ALA A 14 12.39 7.54 -8.02
N LEU A 15 12.92 6.82 -7.02
CA LEU A 15 12.13 6.08 -6.03
C LEU A 15 12.06 6.79 -4.66
N ARG A 16 12.67 7.96 -4.52
CA ARG A 16 12.84 8.68 -3.25
C ARG A 16 11.57 8.88 -2.45
N LYS A 17 10.49 9.29 -3.13
CA LYS A 17 9.20 9.54 -2.50
C LYS A 17 8.58 8.26 -1.95
N PHE A 18 8.68 7.17 -2.71
CA PHE A 18 8.12 5.87 -2.32
C PHE A 18 8.85 5.30 -1.10
N HIS A 19 10.18 5.22 -1.17
CA HIS A 19 11.01 4.76 -0.05
C HIS A 19 10.86 5.63 1.21
N GLY A 20 10.85 6.95 1.04
CA GLY A 20 10.64 7.89 2.15
C GLY A 20 9.26 7.70 2.81
N SER A 21 8.23 7.48 2.00
CA SER A 21 6.86 7.21 2.48
C SER A 21 6.81 5.92 3.30
N ASP A 22 7.47 4.84 2.85
CA ASP A 22 7.50 3.56 3.58
C ASP A 22 8.13 3.70 4.98
N ILE A 23 9.29 4.34 5.07
CA ILE A 23 9.94 4.58 6.36
C ILE A 23 9.09 5.49 7.24
N THR A 24 8.46 6.51 6.64
CA THR A 24 7.64 7.47 7.38
C THR A 24 6.42 6.79 7.98
N ARG A 25 5.68 5.95 7.23
CA ARG A 25 4.50 5.27 7.78
C ARG A 25 4.85 4.34 8.93
N ILE A 26 5.96 3.61 8.84
CA ILE A 26 6.44 2.75 9.94
C ILE A 26 6.74 3.59 11.18
N ARG A 27 7.50 4.69 11.03
CA ARG A 27 7.85 5.58 12.15
C ARG A 27 6.64 6.28 12.77
N ILE A 28 5.68 6.69 11.94
CA ILE A 28 4.43 7.31 12.41
C ILE A 28 3.61 6.31 13.21
N LEU A 29 3.47 5.07 12.72
CA LEU A 29 2.80 4.00 13.46
C LEU A 29 3.54 3.64 14.75
N MET A 30 4.88 3.61 14.77
CA MET A 30 5.65 3.42 16.01
C MET A 30 5.45 4.57 17.01
N LYS A 31 5.25 5.80 16.52
CA LYS A 31 5.08 6.97 17.39
C LYS A 31 3.67 7.08 17.97
N TYR A 32 2.65 6.82 17.16
CA TYR A 32 1.26 7.11 17.50
C TYR A 32 0.34 5.89 17.48
N GLY A 33 0.73 4.81 16.80
CA GLY A 33 -0.17 3.72 16.44
C GLY A 33 -1.31 4.20 15.55
N GLY A 34 -2.42 3.48 15.58
CA GLY A 34 -3.64 3.87 14.88
C GLY A 34 -3.75 3.23 13.51
N ILE A 35 -4.24 3.99 12.53
CA ILE A 35 -4.55 3.54 11.18
C ILE A 35 -3.79 4.44 10.20
N PHE A 36 -3.02 3.82 9.33
CA PHE A 36 -2.43 4.44 8.15
C PHE A 36 -3.14 3.92 6.90
N LEU A 37 -3.43 4.83 5.98
CA LEU A 37 -4.03 4.57 4.67
C LEU A 37 -3.22 5.31 3.62
N ASP A 38 -2.98 4.67 2.47
CA ASP A 38 -2.52 5.39 1.29
C ASP A 38 -3.58 6.40 0.83
N ASN A 39 -3.13 7.46 0.15
CA ASN A 39 -3.99 8.58 -0.21
C ASN A 39 -5.09 8.21 -1.22
N ASP A 40 -4.94 7.09 -1.91
CA ASP A 40 -5.90 6.53 -2.85
C ASP A 40 -6.65 5.32 -2.25
N CYS A 41 -6.77 5.22 -0.93
CA CYS A 41 -7.67 4.28 -0.27
C CYS A 41 -9.07 4.86 -0.02
N TYR A 42 -10.10 4.15 -0.47
CA TYR A 42 -11.50 4.42 -0.15
C TYR A 42 -12.01 3.47 0.95
N VAL A 43 -12.38 4.01 2.12
CA VAL A 43 -12.89 3.23 3.25
C VAL A 43 -14.40 3.01 3.12
N ILE A 44 -14.81 1.76 2.99
CA ILE A 44 -16.20 1.35 2.72
C ILE A 44 -16.90 0.93 4.01
N LYS A 45 -16.18 0.25 4.90
CA LYS A 45 -16.70 -0.24 6.18
C LYS A 45 -15.76 0.16 7.31
N SER A 46 -16.31 0.29 8.51
CA SER A 46 -15.49 0.55 9.70
C SER A 46 -14.37 -0.48 9.85
N LEU A 47 -13.17 0.00 10.20
CA LEU A 47 -12.00 -0.82 10.46
C LEU A 47 -11.83 -1.15 11.96
N ASN A 48 -12.77 -0.73 12.80
CA ASN A 48 -12.67 -0.86 14.26
C ASN A 48 -12.52 -2.31 14.73
N SER A 49 -13.13 -3.28 14.03
CA SER A 49 -13.03 -4.71 14.36
C SER A 49 -11.60 -5.26 14.29
N PHE A 50 -10.71 -4.60 13.52
CA PHE A 50 -9.32 -4.98 13.35
C PHE A 50 -8.38 -4.34 14.39
N ARG A 51 -8.83 -3.32 15.12
CA ARG A 51 -8.01 -2.59 16.11
C ARG A 51 -7.71 -3.40 17.38
N LYS A 52 -8.36 -4.56 17.55
CA LYS A 52 -8.10 -5.49 18.66
C LYS A 52 -6.81 -6.30 18.48
N TYR A 53 -6.27 -6.34 17.26
CA TYR A 53 -5.01 -7.03 16.98
C TYR A 53 -3.84 -6.08 17.16
N GLU A 54 -2.68 -6.63 17.55
CA GLU A 54 -1.45 -5.86 17.72
C GLU A 54 -1.05 -5.12 16.43
N MET A 55 -1.17 -5.81 15.29
CA MET A 55 -1.00 -5.24 13.96
C MET A 55 -1.91 -5.96 12.98
N THR A 56 -2.51 -5.23 12.03
CA THR A 56 -3.37 -5.75 10.96
C THR A 56 -2.98 -5.10 9.64
N LEU A 57 -2.84 -5.91 8.58
CA LEU A 57 -2.53 -5.45 7.23
C LEU A 57 -3.01 -6.45 6.17
N ASN A 58 -2.97 -6.05 4.90
CA ASN A 58 -3.27 -6.97 3.81
C ASN A 58 -2.13 -7.96 3.58
N TRP A 59 -2.40 -9.25 3.55
CA TRP A 59 -1.43 -10.23 3.09
C TRP A 59 -2.15 -11.46 2.55
N ASP A 60 -2.36 -11.46 1.24
CA ASP A 60 -3.03 -12.54 0.50
C ASP A 60 -2.15 -13.78 0.35
N GLN A 61 -2.79 -14.88 -0.07
CA GLN A 61 -2.08 -16.14 -0.30
C GLN A 61 -1.13 -15.98 -1.50
N ASP A 62 0.07 -16.54 -1.37
CA ASP A 62 1.12 -16.52 -2.40
C ASP A 62 1.54 -15.10 -2.85
N GLN A 63 1.31 -14.11 -1.98
CA GLN A 63 1.69 -12.70 -2.16
C GLN A 63 2.58 -12.22 -1.01
N TYR A 64 3.09 -11.00 -1.16
CA TYR A 64 3.76 -10.26 -0.09
C TYR A 64 2.79 -9.34 0.66
N LEU A 65 3.20 -8.86 1.83
CA LEU A 65 2.40 -7.92 2.60
C LEU A 65 2.14 -6.63 1.81
N GLY A 66 0.90 -6.13 1.93
CA GLY A 66 0.51 -4.82 1.47
C GLY A 66 0.87 -3.73 2.48
N THR A 67 1.24 -2.57 1.98
CA THR A 67 1.67 -1.42 2.77
C THR A 67 0.65 -0.26 2.78
N GLN A 68 -0.45 -0.43 2.04
CA GLN A 68 -1.46 0.60 1.76
C GLN A 68 -2.45 0.78 2.92
N VAL A 69 -2.75 -0.29 3.65
CA VAL A 69 -3.72 -0.30 4.75
C VAL A 69 -3.08 -0.97 5.95
N LEU A 70 -2.68 -0.17 6.93
CA LEU A 70 -1.97 -0.63 8.12
C LEU A 70 -2.72 -0.17 9.36
N LEU A 71 -3.01 -1.10 10.27
CA LEU A 71 -3.49 -0.79 11.59
C LEU A 71 -2.49 -1.36 12.58
N ALA A 72 -2.00 -0.55 13.51
CA ALA A 72 -1.02 -1.03 14.48
C ALA A 72 -1.19 -0.36 15.83
N HIS A 73 -0.99 -1.15 16.88
CA HIS A 73 -0.58 -0.59 18.16
C HIS A 73 0.81 0.06 18.02
N LYS A 74 1.05 1.17 18.72
CA LYS A 74 2.34 1.87 18.64
C LYS A 74 3.55 1.00 19.01
N ASP A 75 3.33 0.02 19.88
CA ASP A 75 4.34 -0.94 20.34
C ASP A 75 4.28 -2.29 19.60
N ALA A 76 3.64 -2.35 18.41
CA ALA A 76 3.57 -3.58 17.64
C ALA A 76 4.98 -4.09 17.29
N ARG A 77 5.26 -5.35 17.67
CA ARG A 77 6.57 -5.99 17.55
C ARG A 77 7.05 -6.05 16.10
N PHE A 78 6.12 -6.25 15.16
CA PHE A 78 6.45 -6.28 13.74
C PHE A 78 7.01 -4.94 13.22
N LEU A 79 6.52 -3.78 13.70
CA LEU A 79 6.99 -2.47 13.22
C LEU A 79 8.50 -2.28 13.44
N LYS A 80 9.02 -2.72 14.59
CA LYS A 80 10.45 -2.63 14.88
C LYS A 80 11.27 -3.54 13.97
N LEU A 81 10.83 -4.79 13.81
CA LEU A 81 11.49 -5.77 12.94
C LEU A 81 11.46 -5.32 11.47
N TRP A 82 10.33 -4.76 11.03
CA TRP A 82 10.17 -4.21 9.69
C TRP A 82 11.04 -2.98 9.47
N LEU A 83 11.15 -2.06 10.43
CA LEU A 83 12.06 -0.93 10.30
C LEU A 83 13.53 -1.38 10.27
N ASP A 84 13.89 -2.32 11.14
CA ASP A 84 15.26 -2.83 11.25
C ASP A 84 15.66 -3.68 10.03
N SER A 85 14.71 -4.26 9.28
CA SER A 85 15.03 -4.97 8.03
C SER A 85 15.70 -4.05 7.01
N TYR A 86 15.48 -2.74 7.05
CA TYR A 86 16.16 -1.81 6.15
C TYR A 86 17.65 -1.61 6.50
N ARG A 87 18.12 -1.88 7.72
CA ARG A 87 19.53 -1.64 8.07
C ARG A 87 20.47 -2.61 7.39
N GLY A 88 21.50 -2.09 6.72
CA GLY A 88 22.63 -2.87 6.20
C GLY A 88 22.31 -3.75 4.99
N ALA A 89 21.04 -3.82 4.59
CA ALA A 89 20.58 -4.64 3.47
C ALA A 89 19.48 -3.95 2.65
N TYR A 90 19.22 -2.67 2.90
CA TYR A 90 18.37 -1.85 2.03
C TYR A 90 18.95 -1.77 0.61
N ARG A 91 18.05 -1.91 -0.38
CA ARG A 91 18.37 -1.79 -1.80
C ARG A 91 17.68 -0.56 -2.39
N GLY A 92 18.44 0.50 -2.64
CA GLY A 92 17.91 1.79 -3.12
C GLY A 92 17.22 1.75 -4.48
N ASP A 93 17.45 0.70 -5.27
CA ASP A 93 16.91 0.45 -6.61
C ASP A 93 15.65 -0.43 -6.61
N LEU A 94 15.32 -1.10 -5.49
CA LEU A 94 14.19 -2.03 -5.41
C LEU A 94 13.17 -1.60 -4.35
N TRP A 95 12.25 -0.71 -4.72
CA TRP A 95 11.24 -0.19 -3.79
C TRP A 95 10.41 -1.28 -3.09
N TYR A 96 9.60 -2.03 -3.84
CA TYR A 96 8.67 -2.99 -3.24
C TYR A 96 9.37 -4.17 -2.57
N TYR A 97 10.57 -4.53 -3.04
CA TYR A 97 11.40 -5.54 -2.38
C TYR A 97 11.62 -5.18 -0.90
N ASN A 98 12.05 -3.96 -0.61
CA ASN A 98 12.30 -3.52 0.76
C ASN A 98 11.00 -3.36 1.55
N ALA A 99 9.95 -2.85 0.91
CA ALA A 99 8.70 -2.47 1.56
C ALA A 99 7.82 -3.67 1.93
N GLY A 100 7.64 -4.62 1.00
CA GLY A 100 6.70 -5.72 1.13
C GLY A 100 7.36 -7.10 1.14
N GLU A 101 8.16 -7.40 0.12
CA GLU A 101 8.71 -8.75 -0.08
C GLU A 101 9.62 -9.17 1.07
N ARG A 102 10.71 -8.43 1.31
CA ARG A 102 11.72 -8.78 2.30
C ARG A 102 11.18 -8.92 3.73
N PRO A 103 10.38 -7.99 4.27
CA PRO A 103 9.78 -8.20 5.59
C PRO A 103 8.79 -9.37 5.62
N THR A 104 8.18 -9.71 4.48
CA THR A 104 7.37 -10.93 4.38
C THR A 104 8.25 -12.18 4.47
N THR A 105 9.29 -12.27 3.65
CA THR A 105 10.10 -13.48 3.49
C THR A 105 11.07 -13.72 4.64
N GLU A 106 11.70 -12.67 5.18
CA GLU A 106 12.70 -12.79 6.25
C GLU A 106 12.08 -12.89 7.64
N ILE A 107 10.90 -12.26 7.85
CA ILE A 107 10.26 -12.15 9.16
C ILE A 107 8.95 -12.93 9.21
N LEU A 108 7.95 -12.54 8.40
CA LEU A 108 6.59 -13.05 8.57
C LEU A 108 6.40 -14.52 8.16
N TRP A 109 7.18 -15.04 7.23
CA TRP A 109 7.17 -16.48 6.93
C TRP A 109 7.57 -17.34 8.15
N ARG A 110 8.46 -16.81 9.01
CA ARG A 110 8.91 -17.50 10.23
C ARG A 110 8.05 -17.16 11.44
N ARG A 111 7.46 -15.97 11.44
CA ARG A 111 6.70 -15.39 12.57
C ARG A 111 5.38 -14.77 12.09
N PRO A 112 4.47 -15.57 11.51
CA PRO A 112 3.19 -15.06 11.01
C PRO A 112 2.27 -14.59 12.16
N ASP A 113 2.55 -15.00 13.39
CA ASP A 113 1.85 -14.60 14.61
C ASP A 113 1.96 -13.10 14.94
N LEU A 114 2.93 -12.40 14.35
CA LEU A 114 3.19 -10.98 14.63
C LEU A 114 2.14 -10.04 14.04
N ILE A 115 1.28 -10.53 13.13
CA ILE A 115 0.26 -9.73 12.49
C ILE A 115 -1.05 -10.52 12.34
N HIS A 116 -2.16 -9.80 12.23
CA HIS A 116 -3.41 -10.32 11.72
C HIS A 116 -3.50 -10.07 10.21
N ARG A 117 -3.62 -11.15 9.44
CA ARG A 117 -3.77 -11.10 7.99
C ARG A 117 -5.22 -10.81 7.63
N VAL A 118 -5.46 -9.70 6.95
CA VAL A 118 -6.69 -9.50 6.20
C VAL A 118 -6.41 -9.93 4.77
N LYS A 119 -7.25 -10.82 4.24
CA LYS A 119 -7.16 -11.31 2.86
C LYS A 119 -8.30 -10.75 2.04
N VAL A 120 -8.01 -10.25 0.84
CA VAL A 120 -8.95 -9.68 -0.14
C VAL A 120 -9.70 -8.43 0.33
N GLN A 121 -10.18 -8.38 1.57
CA GLN A 121 -11.09 -7.34 2.09
C GLN A 121 -10.46 -5.95 2.23
N PHE A 122 -9.13 -5.82 2.14
CA PHE A 122 -8.46 -4.52 2.04
C PHE A 122 -8.27 -4.04 0.60
N GLY A 123 -8.68 -4.83 -0.39
CA GLY A 123 -8.91 -4.36 -1.77
C GLY A 123 -7.70 -3.75 -2.46
N VAL A 124 -6.49 -4.28 -2.20
CA VAL A 124 -5.23 -3.72 -2.71
C VAL A 124 -4.70 -4.41 -3.97
N ASP A 125 -5.43 -5.39 -4.50
CA ASP A 125 -4.99 -6.18 -5.64
C ASP A 125 -5.16 -5.41 -6.96
N THR A 126 -4.11 -5.38 -7.78
CA THR A 126 -4.11 -4.71 -9.08
C THR A 126 -5.10 -5.33 -10.07
N HIS A 127 -5.52 -6.57 -9.84
CA HIS A 127 -6.53 -7.23 -10.68
C HIS A 127 -7.88 -6.52 -10.66
N TRP A 128 -8.14 -5.62 -9.70
CA TRP A 128 -9.38 -4.84 -9.61
C TRP A 128 -9.40 -3.60 -10.51
N ILE A 129 -8.30 -3.29 -11.21
CA ILE A 129 -8.15 -1.99 -11.89
C ILE A 129 -9.22 -1.77 -12.97
N GLU A 130 -9.54 -2.78 -13.77
CA GLU A 130 -10.61 -2.71 -14.77
C GLU A 130 -11.97 -2.55 -14.11
N GLN A 131 -12.25 -3.33 -13.05
CA GLN A 131 -13.51 -3.23 -12.31
C GLN A 131 -13.69 -1.86 -11.64
N VAL A 132 -12.60 -1.22 -11.22
CA VAL A 132 -12.64 0.10 -10.57
C VAL A 132 -12.87 1.22 -11.59
N PHE A 133 -12.26 1.15 -12.77
CA PHE A 133 -12.22 2.29 -13.72
C PHE A 133 -13.03 2.09 -15.00
N GLN A 134 -13.38 0.86 -15.38
CA GLN A 134 -14.03 0.55 -16.66
C GLN A 134 -15.39 -0.14 -16.50
N GLU A 135 -15.71 -0.66 -15.32
CA GLU A 135 -16.96 -1.41 -15.08
C GLU A 135 -17.84 -0.76 -14.02
N SER A 136 -19.16 -0.96 -14.14
CA SER A 136 -20.09 -0.75 -13.02
C SER A 136 -20.04 -1.94 -12.06
N TRP A 137 -18.93 -2.09 -11.35
CA TRP A 137 -18.73 -3.19 -10.42
C TRP A 137 -19.43 -2.90 -9.08
N THR A 138 -20.26 -3.82 -8.58
CA THR A 138 -20.92 -3.68 -7.27
C THR A 138 -20.20 -4.43 -6.14
N GLY A 139 -19.26 -5.30 -6.49
CA GLY A 139 -18.55 -6.17 -5.54
C GLY A 139 -17.68 -5.41 -4.54
N TRP A 140 -17.25 -4.18 -4.87
CA TRP A 140 -16.47 -3.32 -3.96
C TRP A 140 -17.18 -3.09 -2.64
N ARG A 141 -18.52 -3.04 -2.62
CA ARG A 141 -19.31 -2.83 -1.40
C ARG A 141 -19.09 -3.89 -0.32
N ARG A 142 -18.53 -5.04 -0.68
CA ARG A 142 -18.20 -6.13 0.25
C ARG A 142 -16.87 -5.91 0.96
N LEU A 143 -15.97 -5.09 0.42
CA LEU A 143 -14.65 -4.80 0.98
C LEU A 143 -14.77 -3.88 2.20
N HIS A 144 -13.70 -3.83 3.00
CA HIS A 144 -13.52 -2.84 4.06
C HIS A 144 -12.82 -1.59 3.54
N VAL A 145 -11.82 -1.79 2.70
CA VAL A 145 -11.09 -0.73 1.97
C VAL A 145 -10.98 -1.17 0.51
N LEU A 146 -11.04 -0.20 -0.40
CA LEU A 146 -10.69 -0.35 -1.80
C LEU A 146 -9.52 0.58 -2.09
N HIS A 147 -8.38 0.04 -2.51
CA HIS A 147 -7.29 0.83 -3.07
C HIS A 147 -7.67 1.19 -4.50
N LEU A 148 -7.75 2.48 -4.80
CA LEU A 148 -8.23 2.99 -6.08
C LEU A 148 -7.20 2.81 -7.19
N LEU A 149 -5.94 2.47 -6.88
CA LEU A 149 -4.93 2.12 -7.89
C LEU A 149 -4.69 3.26 -8.90
N ILE A 150 -4.82 4.53 -8.48
CA ILE A 150 -4.76 5.68 -9.40
C ILE A 150 -3.41 5.77 -10.11
N HIS A 151 -2.33 5.33 -9.44
CA HIS A 151 -0.98 5.29 -9.99
C HIS A 151 -0.73 4.10 -10.93
N HIS A 152 -1.67 3.15 -11.04
CA HIS A 152 -1.58 1.99 -11.91
C HIS A 152 -2.44 2.11 -13.16
N GLN A 153 -3.12 3.25 -13.38
CA GLN A 153 -3.98 3.46 -14.55
C GLN A 153 -3.25 3.27 -15.90
N TYR A 154 -1.91 3.36 -15.93
CA TYR A 154 -1.11 3.03 -17.12
C TYR A 154 -1.27 1.56 -17.59
N LEU A 155 -1.83 0.68 -16.75
CA LEU A 155 -2.17 -0.70 -17.11
C LEU A 155 -3.49 -0.80 -17.90
N LEU A 156 -4.33 0.25 -17.89
CA LEU A 156 -5.61 0.24 -18.58
C LEU A 156 -5.44 0.58 -20.06
N ALA A 157 -6.16 -0.15 -20.91
CA ALA A 157 -6.32 0.24 -22.30
C ALA A 157 -7.19 1.50 -22.45
N ASN A 158 -7.01 2.23 -23.54
CA ASN A 158 -7.82 3.43 -23.85
C ASN A 158 -9.31 3.08 -23.87
N LEU A 159 -10.13 3.87 -23.17
CA LEU A 159 -11.59 3.71 -23.16
C LEU A 159 -12.18 4.01 -24.54
N THR A 160 -11.66 5.04 -25.22
CA THR A 160 -12.05 5.44 -26.57
C THR A 160 -10.85 6.05 -27.32
N ALA A 161 -11.03 6.37 -28.60
CA ALA A 161 -10.05 7.15 -29.37
C ALA A 161 -9.75 8.54 -28.79
N LYS A 162 -10.59 9.07 -27.88
CA LYS A 162 -10.45 10.40 -27.25
C LYS A 162 -10.21 10.33 -25.73
N ALA A 163 -10.32 9.16 -25.12
CA ALA A 163 -10.18 8.95 -23.68
C ALA A 163 -9.09 7.90 -23.42
N THR A 164 -7.92 8.38 -22.99
CA THR A 164 -6.69 7.59 -22.84
C THR A 164 -6.20 7.61 -21.39
N PHE A 165 -5.74 6.48 -20.86
CA PHE A 165 -5.11 6.41 -19.54
C PHE A 165 -3.58 6.58 -19.63
N PRO A 166 -2.90 7.07 -18.58
CA PRO A 166 -3.45 7.69 -17.36
C PRO A 166 -4.06 9.07 -17.65
N VAL A 167 -5.20 9.37 -17.03
CA VAL A 167 -5.94 10.62 -17.30
C VAL A 167 -5.42 11.73 -16.40
N GLN A 168 -4.99 12.85 -16.98
CA GLN A 168 -4.93 14.11 -16.26
C GLN A 168 -6.25 14.86 -16.47
N PHE A 169 -7.10 14.85 -15.46
CA PHE A 169 -8.35 15.61 -15.51
C PHE A 169 -8.06 17.11 -15.53
N ASN A 170 -8.77 17.81 -16.41
CA ASN A 170 -8.85 19.27 -16.45
C ASN A 170 -10.31 19.68 -16.67
N GLU A 171 -10.55 20.98 -16.62
CA GLU A 171 -11.86 21.60 -16.77
C GLU A 171 -12.56 21.27 -18.12
N HIS A 172 -11.80 20.83 -19.12
CA HIS A 172 -12.31 20.53 -20.46
C HIS A 172 -12.55 19.03 -20.69
N ASN A 173 -11.72 18.15 -20.12
CA ASN A 173 -11.76 16.73 -20.42
C ASN A 173 -12.55 15.89 -19.42
N ILE A 174 -12.89 16.45 -18.25
CA ILE A 174 -13.68 15.75 -17.22
C ILE A 174 -15.06 15.29 -17.74
N ALA A 175 -15.62 15.99 -18.73
CA ALA A 175 -16.90 15.63 -19.35
C ALA A 175 -16.83 14.49 -20.37
N TYR A 176 -15.62 14.08 -20.79
CA TYR A 176 -15.43 13.02 -21.79
C TYR A 176 -15.18 11.64 -21.19
N TYR A 177 -15.17 11.54 -19.86
CA TYR A 177 -15.06 10.27 -19.15
C TYR A 177 -16.44 9.93 -18.55
N PRO A 178 -16.93 8.70 -18.73
CA PRO A 178 -18.21 8.25 -18.17
C PRO A 178 -18.21 8.24 -16.63
#